data_AF-A0A499UY73-F1
#
_entry.id   AF-A0A499UY73-F1
#
_cell.length_a   1.000
_cell.length_b   1.000
_cell.length_c   1.000
_cell.angle_alpha   90.00
_cell.angle_beta   90.00
_cell.angle_gamma   90.00
#
_symmetry.space_group_name_H-M   'P 1'
#
loop_
_entity.id
_entity.type
_entity.pdbx_description
1 polymer ?
#
loop_
_entity_poly.entity_id
_entity_poly.type
_entity_poly.pdbx_seq_one_letter_code
_entity_poly.pdbx_strand_id
1 'polypeptide(L)'
;MGHWVYAFSGCPELDDQQHVGHEAEPGAALVRERPGDPGIVDGYVREGLDEVMMVARYRWVASGDPASVTPAVWRAAGAPPLS
;
A
#
# COMPACT_ATOMS: atom_id res chain seq x y z
N MET A 1 -0.37 -11.40 -20.13
CA MET A 1 0.38 -10.61 -19.14
C MET A 1 -0.54 -10.42 -17.94
N GLY A 2 -0.05 -10.72 -16.74
CA GLY A 2 -0.88 -10.89 -15.55
C GLY A 2 -1.25 -9.56 -14.90
N HIS A 3 -2.40 -9.52 -14.24
CA HIS A 3 -2.81 -8.40 -13.39
C HIS A 3 -2.22 -8.62 -11.99
N TRP A 4 -1.58 -7.61 -11.42
CA TRP A 4 -1.13 -7.69 -10.05
C TRP A 4 -2.32 -7.67 -9.08
N VAL A 5 -2.26 -8.50 -8.05
CA VAL A 5 -3.17 -8.46 -6.90
C VAL A 5 -2.41 -7.88 -5.72
N TYR A 6 -2.91 -6.80 -5.15
CA TYR A 6 -2.36 -6.20 -3.95
C TYR A 6 -3.16 -6.74 -2.76
N ALA A 7 -2.49 -7.47 -1.88
CA ALA A 7 -3.08 -8.01 -0.66
C ALA A 7 -2.68 -7.12 0.51
N PHE A 8 -3.66 -6.50 1.15
CA PHE A 8 -3.47 -5.56 2.26
C PHE A 8 -3.79 -6.25 3.57
N SER A 9 -2.96 -6.02 4.58
CA SER A 9 -3.15 -6.61 5.90
C SER A 9 -2.73 -5.69 7.03
N GLY A 10 -3.35 -5.90 8.19
CA GLY A 10 -2.97 -5.27 9.45
C GLY A 10 -3.55 -3.87 9.65
N CYS A 11 -4.39 -3.38 8.74
CA CYS A 11 -5.18 -2.19 8.99
C CYS A 11 -6.34 -2.59 9.92
N PRO A 12 -6.54 -1.90 11.05
CA PRO A 12 -7.72 -2.11 11.87
C PRO A 12 -8.97 -1.98 11.01
N GLU A 13 -9.86 -2.98 11.09
CA GLU A 13 -11.16 -3.00 10.42
C GLU A 13 -11.12 -3.21 8.89
N LEU A 14 -9.94 -3.35 8.27
CA LEU A 14 -9.84 -3.47 6.82
C LEU A 14 -8.64 -4.34 6.37
N ASP A 15 -8.88 -5.64 6.22
CA ASP A 15 -8.02 -6.52 5.43
C ASP A 15 -8.74 -6.82 4.11
N ASP A 16 -8.09 -6.51 2.98
CA ASP A 16 -8.71 -6.64 1.65
C ASP A 16 -7.69 -6.89 0.54
N GLN A 17 -8.19 -7.02 -0.69
CA GLN A 17 -7.38 -7.23 -1.88
C GLN A 17 -7.86 -6.33 -3.01
N GLN A 18 -6.92 -5.80 -3.79
CA GLN A 18 -7.21 -4.98 -4.95
C GLN A 18 -6.53 -5.56 -6.20
N HIS A 19 -7.30 -5.74 -7.26
CA HIS A 19 -6.76 -6.08 -8.57
C HIS A 19 -6.30 -4.81 -9.27
N VAL A 20 -5.01 -4.73 -9.57
CA VAL A 20 -4.40 -3.60 -10.26
C VAL A 20 -4.12 -4.02 -11.69
N GLY A 21 -4.73 -3.30 -12.63
CA GLY A 21 -4.60 -3.56 -14.06
C GLY A 21 -3.23 -3.24 -14.66
N HIS A 22 -2.23 -2.98 -13.82
CA HIS A 22 -0.94 -2.48 -14.26
C HIS A 22 0.07 -3.61 -14.41
N GLU A 23 0.91 -3.51 -15.44
CA GLU A 23 1.92 -4.53 -15.75
C GLU A 23 3.27 -4.25 -15.06
N ALA A 24 3.51 -3.01 -14.61
CA ALA A 24 4.75 -2.68 -13.89
C ALA A 24 4.77 -3.31 -12.50
N GLU A 25 5.98 -3.61 -12.02
CA GLU A 25 6.20 -4.16 -10.68
C GLU A 25 5.58 -3.24 -9.61
N PRO A 26 4.89 -3.80 -8.59
CA PRO A 26 4.27 -3.03 -7.53
C PRO A 26 5.28 -2.22 -6.73
N GLY A 27 5.00 -0.95 -6.43
CA GLY A 27 5.92 -0.08 -5.68
C GLY A 27 6.20 -0.58 -4.26
N ALA A 28 7.33 -0.15 -3.68
CA ALA A 28 7.72 -0.50 -2.30
C ALA A 28 6.77 0.05 -1.22
N ALA A 29 5.96 1.04 -1.56
CA ALA A 29 5.01 1.71 -0.70
C ALA A 29 3.82 2.22 -1.51
N LEU A 30 2.67 2.38 -0.85
CA LEU A 30 1.51 3.05 -1.42
C LEU A 30 0.69 3.73 -0.35
N VAL A 31 -0.11 4.71 -0.79
CA VAL A 31 -1.13 5.39 -0.01
C VAL A 31 -2.43 5.26 -0.78
N ARG A 32 -3.51 4.83 -0.13
CA ARG A 32 -4.84 4.71 -0.75
C ARG A 32 -5.90 5.38 0.10
N GLU A 33 -6.94 5.92 -0.51
CA GLU A 33 -8.09 6.45 0.21
C GLU A 33 -8.86 5.32 0.91
N ARG A 34 -9.27 5.57 2.16
CA ARG A 34 -10.03 4.60 2.95
C ARG A 34 -11.46 4.52 2.41
N PRO A 35 -11.98 3.32 2.09
CA PRO A 35 -13.36 3.15 1.69
C PRO A 35 -14.32 3.65 2.78
N GLY A 36 -15.21 4.59 2.43
CA GLY A 36 -16.23 5.11 3.35
C GLY A 36 -15.82 6.33 4.18
N ASP A 37 -14.53 6.71 4.19
CA ASP A 37 -14.01 7.85 4.95
C ASP A 37 -13.26 8.84 4.04
N PRO A 38 -13.97 9.75 3.33
CA PRO A 38 -13.36 10.68 2.39
C PRO A 38 -12.28 11.55 3.03
N GLY A 39 -11.13 11.65 2.37
CA GLY A 39 -9.99 12.44 2.86
C GLY A 39 -9.14 11.76 3.93
N ILE A 40 -9.53 10.57 4.39
CA ILE A 40 -8.67 9.69 5.19
C ILE A 40 -7.97 8.71 4.25
N VAL A 41 -6.66 8.57 4.40
CA VAL A 41 -5.87 7.59 3.65
C VAL A 41 -5.25 6.57 4.57
N ASP A 42 -5.08 5.36 4.04
CA ASP A 42 -4.33 4.28 4.64
C ASP A 42 -2.99 4.11 3.90
N GLY A 43 -1.93 4.04 4.68
CA GLY A 43 -0.56 3.89 4.21
C GLY A 43 -0.02 2.49 4.41
N TYR A 44 0.61 1.92 3.37
CA TYR A 44 1.13 0.56 3.39
C TYR A 44 2.55 0.46 2.82
N VAL A 45 3.30 -0.52 3.32
CA VAL A 45 4.63 -0.89 2.80
C VAL A 45 4.61 -2.31 2.26
N ARG A 46 5.30 -2.55 1.14
CA ARG A 46 5.43 -3.87 0.54
C ARG A 46 6.33 -4.74 1.41
N GLU A 47 5.82 -5.86 1.89
CA GLU A 47 6.58 -6.82 2.69
C GLU A 47 6.95 -8.09 1.91
N GLY A 48 6.29 -8.34 0.79
CA GLY A 48 6.58 -9.48 -0.07
C GLY A 48 6.04 -9.31 -1.47
N LEU A 49 6.72 -9.98 -2.41
CA LEU A 49 6.33 -10.06 -3.82
C LEU A 49 6.37 -11.53 -4.24
N ASP A 50 5.27 -12.00 -4.80
CA ASP A 50 5.16 -13.30 -5.45
C ASP A 50 4.95 -13.05 -6.95
N GLU A 51 6.04 -13.08 -7.71
CA GLU A 51 6.04 -12.79 -9.15
C GLU A 51 5.37 -13.89 -9.98
N VAL A 52 5.33 -15.13 -9.47
CA VAL A 52 4.68 -16.25 -10.15
C VAL A 52 3.17 -16.10 -10.06
N MET A 53 2.67 -15.77 -8.87
CA MET A 53 1.24 -15.56 -8.62
C MET A 53 0.78 -14.13 -8.94
N MET A 54 1.71 -13.23 -9.27
CA MET A 54 1.46 -11.79 -9.46
C MET A 54 0.78 -11.17 -8.24
N VAL A 55 1.29 -11.46 -7.03
CA VAL A 55 0.74 -10.92 -5.76
C VAL A 55 1.79 -10.06 -5.04
N ALA A 56 1.43 -8.83 -4.70
CA ALA A 56 2.20 -8.00 -3.77
C ALA A 56 1.49 -7.94 -2.41
N ARG A 57 2.22 -8.29 -1.35
CA ARG A 57 1.74 -8.22 0.03
C ARG A 57 2.15 -6.89 0.64
N TYR A 58 1.17 -6.19 1.17
CA TYR A 58 1.29 -4.87 1.75
C TYR A 58 0.85 -4.91 3.22
N ARG A 59 1.74 -4.43 4.10
CA ARG A 59 1.50 -4.30 5.53
C ARG A 59 1.15 -2.86 5.85
N TRP A 60 0.08 -2.68 6.62
CA TRP A 60 -0.36 -1.37 7.08
C TRP A 60 0.69 -0.69 7.99
N VAL A 61 0.76 0.64 7.87
CA VAL A 61 1.65 1.50 8.67
C VAL A 61 0.86 2.52 9.50
N ALA A 62 -0.02 3.28 8.85
CA ALA A 62 -0.76 4.37 9.49
C ALA A 62 -1.99 4.77 8.67
N SER A 63 -2.93 5.45 9.34
CA SER A 63 -4.10 6.05 8.72
C SER A 63 -4.26 7.50 9.17
N GLY A 64 -4.86 8.34 8.33
CA GLY A 64 -5.11 9.74 8.68
C GLY A 64 -5.03 10.65 7.46
N ASP A 65 -4.63 11.91 7.68
CA ASP A 65 -4.45 12.85 6.59
C ASP A 65 -3.26 12.46 5.68
N PRO A 66 -3.31 12.74 4.37
CA PRO A 66 -2.24 12.38 3.45
C PRO A 66 -0.88 13.00 3.77
N ALA A 67 -0.85 14.21 4.33
CA ALA A 67 0.38 14.93 4.63
C ALA A 67 1.16 14.28 5.79
N SER A 68 0.46 13.67 6.73
CA SER A 68 1.01 12.92 7.86
C SER A 68 1.34 11.47 7.50
N VAL A 69 0.47 10.81 6.72
CA VAL A 69 0.62 9.38 6.38
C VAL A 69 1.76 9.15 5.39
N THR A 70 1.84 9.96 4.32
CA THR A 70 2.87 9.79 3.27
C THR A 70 4.30 9.71 3.81
N PRO A 71 4.79 10.68 4.63
CA PRO A 71 6.14 10.60 5.17
C PRO A 71 6.35 9.43 6.15
N ALA A 72 5.31 9.00 6.88
CA ALA A 72 5.39 7.84 7.77
C ALA A 72 5.60 6.54 6.97
N VAL A 73 4.86 6.38 5.87
CA VAL A 73 4.98 5.23 4.98
C VAL A 73 6.35 5.17 4.31
N TRP A 74 6.85 6.28 3.76
CA TRP A 74 8.17 6.30 3.11
C TRP A 74 9.30 5.97 4.09
N ARG A 75 9.22 6.51 5.31
CA ARG A 75 10.17 6.16 6.38
C ARG A 75 10.10 4.67 6.71
N ALA A 76 8.90 4.09 6.81
CA ALA A 76 8.71 2.66 7.07
C ALA A 76 9.20 1.78 5.91
N ALA A 77 9.15 2.27 4.68
CA ALA A 77 9.69 1.59 3.49
C ALA A 77 11.22 1.63 3.41
N GLY A 78 11.90 2.33 4.33
CA GLY A 78 13.34 2.56 4.29
C GLY A 78 13.78 3.52 3.20
N ALA A 79 12.84 4.24 2.57
CA ALA A 79 13.15 5.29 1.61
C ALA A 79 13.46 6.61 2.36
N PRO A 80 14.48 7.38 1.94
CA PRO A 80 14.68 8.72 2.47
C PRO A 80 13.45 9.58 2.15
N PRO A 81 13.05 10.52 3.03
CA PRO A 81 11.97 11.45 2.71
C PRO A 81 12.34 12.24 1.44
N LEU A 82 11.43 12.30 0.47
CA LEU A 82 11.60 13.14 -0.71
C LEU A 82 11.85 14.58 -0.24
N SER A 83 13.05 15.09 -0.54
CA SER A 83 13.51 16.45 -0.19
C SER A 83 13.08 17.47 -1.23
#